data_AF-A0A9X5QK77-F1
#
_entry.id   AF-A0A9X5QK77-F1
#
_cell.length_a   1.000
_cell.length_b   1.000
_cell.length_c   1.000
_cell.angle_alpha   90.00
_cell.angle_beta   90.00
_cell.angle_gamma   90.00
#
_symmetry.space_group_name_H-M   'P 1'
#
loop_
_entity.id
_entity.type
_entity.pdbx_description
1 polymer ?
#
loop_
_entity_poly.entity_id
_entity_poly.type
_entity_poly.pdbx_seq_one_letter_code
_entity_poly.pdbx_strand_id
1 'polypeptide(L)' 'MKVGIEQGASRDLANALVRRGHQVQIASDLTDYGRGQIILRDPVSGVLCGGTEPRADSHIAVW' A
#
# COMPACT_ATOMS: atom_id res chain seq x y z
N MET A 1 12.52 7.18 16.48
CA MET A 1 12.27 6.00 15.62
C MET A 1 12.33 6.44 14.16
N LYS A 2 12.96 5.66 13.27
CA LYS A 2 12.98 5.91 11.82
C LYS A 2 11.74 5.31 11.15
N VAL A 3 11.12 6.04 10.23
CA VAL A 3 9.91 5.62 9.52
C VAL A 3 10.04 5.98 8.05
N GLY A 4 9.97 4.96 7.19
CA GLY A 4 9.83 5.15 5.75
C GLY A 4 8.37 5.38 5.37
N ILE A 5 8.12 6.31 4.45
CA ILE A 5 6.78 6.63 3.96
C ILE A 5 6.81 6.66 2.43
N GLU A 6 5.82 6.05 1.79
CA GLU A 6 5.64 6.10 0.34
C GLU A 6 5.42 7.53 -0.15
N GLN A 7 5.98 7.87 -1.31
CA GLN A 7 5.84 9.20 -1.92
C GLN A 7 4.38 9.64 -2.14
N GLY A 8 3.48 8.69 -2.41
CA GLY A 8 2.05 8.96 -2.62
C GLY A 8 1.27 9.27 -1.33
N ALA A 9 1.86 9.08 -0.16
CA ALA A 9 1.19 9.36 1.10
C ALA A 9 1.01 10.87 1.35
N SER A 10 0.02 11.22 2.17
CA SER A 10 -0.25 12.62 2.52
C SER A 10 0.95 13.27 3.22
N ARG A 11 1.28 14.50 2.79
CA ARG A 11 2.31 15.31 3.45
C ARG A 11 1.94 15.67 4.88
N ASP A 12 0.65 15.80 5.19
CA ASP A 12 0.18 16.11 6.54
C ASP A 12 0.45 14.95 7.50
N LEU A 13 0.36 13.70 7.02
CA LEU A 13 0.73 12.51 7.79
C LEU A 13 2.24 12.52 8.11
N ALA A 14 3.08 12.77 7.11
CA ALA A 14 4.53 12.85 7.29
C ALA A 14 4.90 13.94 8.31
N ASN A 15 4.33 15.13 8.18
CA ASN A 15 4.56 16.24 9.10
C ASN A 15 4.08 15.92 10.53
N ALA A 16 2.94 15.25 10.66
CA ALA A 16 2.43 14.83 11.97
C ALA A 16 3.35 13.82 12.66
N LEU A 17 3.99 12.92 11.90
CA LEU A 17 4.98 11.98 12.43
C LEU A 17 6.28 12.70 12.84
N VAL A 18 6.76 13.66 12.05
CA VAL A 18 7.91 14.49 12.43
C VAL A 18 7.64 15.23 13.74
N ARG A 19 6.47 15.87 13.89
CA ARG A 19 6.08 16.56 15.13
C ARG A 19 6.02 15.64 16.35
N ARG A 20 5.79 14.34 16.15
CA ARG A 20 5.82 13.31 17.21
C ARG A 20 7.23 12.76 17.47
N GLY A 21 8.26 13.30 16.84
CA GLY A 21 9.66 12.92 17.06
C GLY A 21 10.15 11.75 16.19
N HIS A 22 9.42 11.39 15.14
CA HIS A 22 9.89 10.38 14.18
C HIS A 22 10.85 11.00 13.17
N GLN A 23 11.90 10.25 12.81
CA GLN A 23 12.75 10.56 11.66
C GLN A 23 12.07 9.98 10.43
N VAL A 24 11.35 10.84 9.69
CA VAL A 24 10.60 10.45 8.51
C VAL A 24 11.48 10.54 7.27
N GLN A 25 11.46 9.48 6.45
CA GLN A 25 12.08 9.44 5.13
C GLN A 25 10.99 9.16 4.09
N ILE A 26 10.82 10.08 3.14
CA ILE A 26 9.97 9.83 1.98
C ILE A 26 10.76 8.97 0.99
N ALA A 27 10.22 7.82 0.61
CA ALA A 27 10.89 6.90 -0.30
C ALA A 27 10.60 7.24 -1.76
N SER A 28 11.67 7.33 -2.55
CA SER A 28 11.61 7.38 -4.01
C SER A 28 11.52 6.00 -4.65
N ASP A 29 12.01 4.96 -3.96
CA ASP A 29 11.88 3.56 -4.35
C ASP A 29 10.82 2.88 -3.47
N LEU A 30 9.80 2.29 -4.11
CA LEU A 30 8.67 1.66 -3.44
C LEU A 30 8.82 0.13 -3.33
N THR A 31 9.96 -0.43 -3.73
CA THR A 31 10.22 -1.88 -3.77
C THR A 31 9.97 -2.56 -2.41
N ASP A 32 10.34 -1.89 -1.31
CA ASP A 32 10.23 -2.43 0.05
C ASP A 32 8.87 -2.17 0.71
N TYR A 33 7.93 -1.52 0.01
CA TYR A 33 6.61 -1.15 0.55
C TYR A 33 5.53 -2.21 0.30
N GLY A 34 5.96 -3.46 0.11
CA GLY A 34 5.08 -4.62 0.03
C GLY A 34 4.52 -4.88 -1.36
N ARG A 35 4.00 -6.10 -1.53
CA ARG A 35 3.35 -6.57 -2.75
C ARG A 35 2.14 -7.42 -2.39
N GLY A 36 0.98 -6.79 -2.33
CA GLY A 36 -0.26 -7.40 -1.86
C GLY A 36 -1.06 -8.09 -2.96
N GLN A 37 -1.77 -9.16 -2.61
CA GLN A 37 -2.76 -9.83 -3.45
C GLN A 37 -4.02 -10.05 -2.62
N ILE A 38 -5.21 -9.84 -3.18
CA ILE A 38 -6.47 -10.00 -2.46
C ILE A 38 -7.57 -10.60 -3.35
N ILE A 39 -8.37 -11.48 -2.76
CA ILE A 39 -9.65 -11.93 -3.32
C ILE A 39 -10.70 -11.75 -2.24
N LEU A 40 -11.71 -10.94 -2.54
CA LEU A 40 -12.90 -10.78 -1.70
C LEU A 40 -14.06 -11.52 -2.33
N ARG A 41 -14.89 -12.16 -1.50
CA ARG A 41 -16.14 -12.77 -1.93
C ARG A 41 -17.30 -12.00 -1.32
N ASP A 42 -18.18 -11.49 -2.18
CA ASP A 42 -19.43 -10.92 -1.72
C ASP A 42 -20.29 -12.03 -1.10
N PRO A 43 -20.72 -11.90 0.18
CA PRO A 43 -21.38 -12.98 0.88
C PRO A 43 -22.81 -13.24 0.41
N VAL A 44 -23.44 -12.30 -0.30
CA VAL A 44 -24.84 -12.38 -0.74
C VAL A 44 -24.92 -12.94 -2.16
N SER A 45 -24.25 -12.30 -3.10
CA SER A 45 -24.23 -12.64 -4.53
C SER A 45 -23.22 -13.71 -4.90
N GLY A 46 -22.18 -13.91 -4.07
CA GLY A 46 -21.07 -14.83 -4.34
C GLY A 46 -20.05 -14.32 -5.36
N VAL A 47 -20.20 -13.09 -5.87
CA VAL A 47 -19.26 -12.45 -6.81
C VAL A 47 -17.86 -12.35 -6.18
N LEU A 48 -16.82 -12.61 -6.98
CA LEU A 48 -15.42 -12.48 -6.58
C LEU A 48 -14.86 -11.15 -7.08
N CYS A 49 -14.24 -10.39 -6.17
CA CYS A 49 -13.52 -9.15 -6.47
C CYS A 49 -12.02 -9.37 -6.22
N GLY A 50 -11.22 -9.41 -7.28
CA GLY A 50 -9.77 -9.57 -7.19
C GLY A 50 -9.03 -8.24 -7.24
N GLY A 51 -7.92 -8.14 -6.50
CA GLY A 51 -6.99 -7.02 -6.55
C GLY A 51 -5.55 -7.52 -6.51
N THR A 52 -4.71 -6.93 -7.35
CA THR A 52 -3.28 -7.25 -7.42
C THR A 52 -2.44 -5.99 -7.20
N GLU A 53 -1.23 -6.20 -6.68
CA GLU A 53 -0.21 -5.17 -6.49
C GLU A 53 0.11 -4.40 -7.79
N PRO A 54 -0.03 -3.06 -7.82
CA PRO A 54 0.38 -2.25 -8.97
C PRO A 54 1.90 -2.00 -9.07
N ARG A 55 2.66 -2.13 -7.98
CA ARG A 55 4.11 -1.84 -7.94
C ARG A 55 5.00 -2.93 -8.57
N ALA A 56 4.41 -4.04 -9.03
CA ALA A 56 5.13 -5.13 -9.67
C ALA A 56 4.34 -5.66 -10.87
N ASP A 57 5.04 -6.32 -11.79
CA ASP A 57 4.38 -7.11 -12.85
C ASP A 57 3.53 -8.21 -12.19
N SER A 58 2.21 -8.05 -12.25
CA SER A 58 1.29 -8.85 -11.45
C SER A 58 -0.03 -9.11 -12.20
N HIS A 59 -0.78 -10.13 -11.80
CA HIS A 59 -1.99 -10.56 -12.52
C HIS A 59 -3.04 -11.21 -11.61
N ILE A 60 -4.32 -11.00 -11.93
CA ILE A 60 -5.45 -11.78 -11.41
C ILE A 60 -6.09 -12.52 -12.60
N ALA A 61 -6.11 -13.84 -12.53
CA ALA A 61 -6.76 -14.68 -13.53
C ALA A 61 -8.20 -15.04 -13.11
N VAL A 62 -9.09 -15.19 -14.09
CA VAL A 62 -10.48 -15.60 -13.90
C VAL A 62 -10.80 -16.82 -14.76
N TRP A 63 -11.76 -17.63 -14.31
CA TRP A 63 -12.28 -18.79 -15.02
C TRP A 63 -13.81 -18.77 -14.99
#